data_AF-A0A929CB58-F1
#
_entry.id   AF-A0A929CB58-F1
#
_cell.length_a   1.000
_cell.length_b   1.000
_cell.length_c   1.000
_cell.angle_alpha   90.00
_cell.angle_beta   90.00
_cell.angle_gamma   90.00
#
_symmetry.space_group_name_H-M   'P 1'
#
loop_
_entity.id
_entity.type
_entity.pdbx_description
1 polymer ?
#
loop_
_entity_poly.entity_id
_entity_poly.type
_entity_poly.pdbx_seq_one_letter_code
_entity_poly.pdbx_strand_id
1 'polypeptide(L)'
;MATIKLVVVTELRKPTRSILAGKAPFFVGQGDTDLVCGSCGSTLAEGIVNGQLRDIIFQCPECGEYCEQTLLPPFPEVQVIRLSAGYFDFSTLSAPIKCPPDVAVIGTKLSVP
;
A
#
# COMPACT_ATOMS: atom_id res chain seq x y z
N MET A 1 -5.75 -23.07 -3.00
CA MET A 1 -4.75 -22.16 -2.42
C MET A 1 -4.79 -20.89 -3.25
N ALA A 2 -4.96 -19.75 -2.59
CA ALA A 2 -4.94 -18.44 -3.22
C ALA A 2 -3.49 -17.97 -3.37
N THR A 3 -3.22 -17.12 -4.34
CA THR A 3 -1.89 -16.56 -4.57
C THR A 3 -1.98 -15.04 -4.56
N ILE A 4 -1.18 -14.39 -3.72
CA ILE A 4 -1.08 -12.93 -3.64
C ILE A 4 0.25 -12.49 -4.23
N LYS A 5 0.15 -11.62 -5.24
CA LYS A 5 1.30 -10.98 -5.85
C LYS A 5 1.73 -9.77 -5.03
N LEU A 6 2.97 -9.81 -4.52
CA LEU A 6 3.53 -8.72 -3.72
C LEU A 6 3.85 -7.49 -4.57
N VAL A 7 3.97 -6.34 -3.92
CA VAL A 7 4.32 -5.07 -4.59
C VAL A 7 5.84 -4.91 -4.58
N VAL A 8 6.42 -4.57 -5.73
CA VAL A 8 7.86 -4.27 -5.84
C VAL A 8 8.12 -2.86 -5.34
N VAL A 9 9.10 -2.72 -4.46
CA VAL A 9 9.47 -1.46 -3.81
C VAL A 9 10.82 -1.01 -4.37
N THR A 10 10.83 0.15 -5.01
CA THR A 10 12.05 0.75 -5.58
C THR A 10 12.87 1.56 -4.55
N GLU A 11 12.20 2.08 -3.51
CA GLU A 11 12.83 2.86 -2.45
C GLU A 11 12.46 2.27 -1.09
N LEU A 12 13.47 1.84 -0.33
CA LEU A 12 13.31 1.42 1.06
C LEU A 12 13.08 2.68 1.92
N ARG A 13 11.85 3.22 1.87
CA ARG A 13 11.46 4.51 2.47
C ARG A 13 11.67 4.62 3.99
N LYS A 14 12.02 3.53 4.68
CA LYS A 14 12.26 3.53 6.14
C LYS A 14 13.41 2.59 6.50
N PRO A 15 14.36 3.01 7.36
CA PRO A 15 15.40 2.13 7.89
C PRO A 15 14.89 1.10 8.91
N THR A 16 13.60 1.09 9.25
CA THR A 16 13.04 0.30 10.36
C THR A 16 12.41 -1.03 9.95
N ARG A 17 12.39 -1.39 8.67
CA ARG A 17 11.78 -2.65 8.21
C ARG A 17 12.82 -3.75 8.12
N SER A 18 12.45 -4.95 8.56
CA SER A 18 13.30 -6.13 8.44
C SER A 18 13.29 -6.63 6.99
N ILE A 19 14.49 -6.81 6.44
CA ILE A 19 14.68 -7.38 5.10
C ILE A 19 15.03 -8.87 5.27
N LEU A 20 14.24 -9.74 4.65
CA LEU A 20 14.55 -11.15 4.51
C LEU A 20 15.22 -11.37 3.16
N ALA A 21 16.46 -11.85 3.22
CA ALA A 21 17.27 -12.19 2.06
C ALA A 21 17.84 -13.61 2.25
N GLY A 22 18.06 -14.31 1.15
CA GLY A 22 18.54 -15.69 1.16
C GLY A 22 17.68 -16.59 0.27
N LYS A 23 17.51 -17.85 0.69
CA LYS A 23 16.80 -18.86 -0.10
C LYS A 23 15.29 -18.79 0.17
N ALA A 24 14.50 -18.75 -0.90
CA ALA A 24 13.05 -18.87 -0.85
C ALA A 24 12.58 -20.34 -0.98
N PRO A 25 11.37 -20.71 -0.47
CA PRO A 25 10.44 -19.85 0.27
C PRO A 25 10.96 -19.51 1.68
N PHE A 26 10.74 -18.26 2.12
CA PHE A 26 11.19 -17.76 3.42
C PHE A 26 10.33 -18.28 4.58
N PHE A 27 9.07 -18.58 4.30
CA PHE A 27 8.13 -19.14 5.25
C PHE A 27 7.33 -20.26 4.59
N VAL A 28 7.04 -21.31 5.37
CA VAL A 28 6.16 -22.41 4.97
C VAL A 28 5.21 -22.67 6.13
N GLY A 29 3.91 -22.58 5.87
CA GLY A 29 2.85 -22.78 6.86
C GLY A 29 1.73 -23.70 6.37
N GLN A 30 0.60 -23.66 7.09
CA GLN A 30 -0.62 -24.44 6.79
C GLN A 30 -1.84 -23.57 6.43
N GLY A 31 -1.63 -22.28 6.19
CA GLY A 31 -2.63 -21.37 5.65
C GLY A 31 -2.99 -21.69 4.20
N ASP A 32 -3.87 -20.86 3.64
CA ASP A 32 -4.47 -21.07 2.32
C ASP A 32 -3.92 -20.14 1.24
N THR A 33 -2.93 -19.31 1.58
CA THR A 33 -2.43 -18.23 0.73
C THR A 33 -0.92 -18.31 0.52
N ASP A 34 -0.48 -18.27 -0.74
CA ASP A 34 0.93 -18.16 -1.11
C ASP A 34 1.27 -16.72 -1.50
N LEU A 35 2.46 -16.26 -1.11
CA LEU A 35 2.98 -14.94 -1.47
C LEU A 35 4.02 -15.11 -2.58
N VAL A 36 3.82 -14.43 -3.70
CA VAL A 36 4.73 -14.49 -4.86
C VAL A 36 5.33 -13.13 -5.17
N CYS A 37 6.53 -13.14 -5.74
CA CYS A 37 7.24 -11.94 -6.17
C CYS A 37 6.40 -11.13 -7.18
N GLY A 38 6.33 -9.82 -6.95
CA GLY A 38 5.67 -8.88 -7.86
C GLY A 38 6.31 -8.74 -9.25
N SER A 39 7.59 -9.06 -9.35
CA SER A 39 8.36 -8.95 -10.59
C SER A 39 8.36 -10.27 -11.37
N CYS A 40 8.97 -11.32 -10.83
CA CYS A 40 9.17 -12.59 -11.54
C CYS A 40 8.16 -13.69 -11.22
N GLY A 41 7.30 -13.51 -10.20
CA GLY A 41 6.30 -14.50 -9.80
C GLY A 41 6.84 -15.70 -9.00
N SER A 42 8.11 -15.70 -8.60
CA SER A 42 8.67 -16.75 -7.73
C SER A 42 7.98 -16.78 -6.36
N THR A 43 7.83 -17.97 -5.79
CA THR A 43 7.21 -18.15 -4.48
C THR A 43 8.13 -17.69 -3.37
N LEU A 44 7.68 -16.73 -2.57
CA LEU A 44 8.44 -16.15 -1.46
C LEU A 44 7.94 -16.65 -0.10
N ALA A 45 6.66 -17.01 0.03
CA ALA A 45 6.12 -17.69 1.19
C ALA A 45 4.96 -18.62 0.79
N GLU A 46 4.84 -19.76 1.45
CA GLU A 46 3.86 -20.80 1.14
C GLU A 46 2.93 -21.08 2.32
N GLY A 47 1.64 -21.28 2.05
CA GLY A 47 0.67 -21.69 3.05
C GLY A 47 0.59 -20.72 4.23
N ILE A 48 0.46 -19.43 3.95
CA ILE A 48 0.37 -18.37 4.96
C ILE A 48 -1.09 -17.94 5.13
N VAL A 49 -1.47 -17.52 6.34
CA VAL A 49 -2.77 -16.87 6.55
C VAL A 49 -2.64 -15.40 6.13
N ASN A 50 -3.56 -14.90 5.29
CA ASN A 50 -3.49 -13.52 4.81
C ASN A 50 -3.38 -12.52 5.97
N GLY A 51 -2.36 -11.66 5.92
CA GLY A 51 -2.07 -10.65 6.94
C GLY A 51 -1.27 -11.16 8.14
N GLN A 52 -0.82 -12.43 8.14
CA GLN A 52 0.09 -12.98 9.14
C GLN A 52 1.51 -12.39 9.04
N LEU A 53 1.96 -12.10 7.81
CA LEU A 53 3.25 -11.45 7.55
C LEU A 53 2.98 -9.96 7.27
N ARG A 54 3.51 -9.08 8.14
CA ARG A 54 3.37 -7.62 8.07
C ARG A 54 4.71 -6.95 8.27
N ASP A 55 4.92 -5.80 7.62
CA ASP A 55 6.11 -4.96 7.77
C ASP A 55 7.46 -5.66 7.45
N ILE A 56 7.40 -6.74 6.67
CA ILE A 56 8.57 -7.48 6.19
C ILE A 56 8.79 -7.18 4.71
N ILE A 57 10.05 -6.96 4.36
CA ILE A 57 10.49 -6.83 2.96
C ILE A 57 11.19 -8.13 2.56
N PHE A 58 10.75 -8.72 1.46
CA PHE A 58 11.33 -9.92 0.88
C PHE A 58 12.25 -9.53 -0.27
N GLN A 59 13.54 -9.83 -0.16
CA GLN A 59 14.43 -9.77 -1.31
C GLN A 59 14.26 -11.06 -2.12
N CYS A 60 13.75 -10.94 -3.34
CA CYS A 60 13.57 -12.09 -4.21
C CYS A 60 14.93 -12.68 -4.63
N PRO A 61 15.21 -13.97 -4.39
CA PRO A 61 16.49 -14.56 -4.80
C PRO A 61 16.62 -14.73 -6.32
N GLU A 62 15.50 -14.81 -7.04
CA GLU A 62 15.50 -15.05 -8.49
C GLU A 62 15.76 -13.78 -9.31
N CYS A 63 15.16 -12.65 -8.93
CA CYS A 63 15.31 -11.38 -9.66
C CYS A 63 15.97 -10.26 -8.87
N GLY A 64 16.27 -10.47 -7.58
CA GLY A 64 16.91 -9.47 -6.71
C GLY A 64 15.99 -8.35 -6.21
N GLU A 65 14.73 -8.30 -6.68
CA GLU A 65 13.77 -7.24 -6.35
C GLU A 65 13.28 -7.31 -4.91
N TYR A 66 13.04 -6.15 -4.31
CA TYR A 66 12.47 -6.04 -2.97
C TYR A 66 10.94 -6.01 -3.06
N CYS A 67 10.28 -6.97 -2.43
CA CYS A 67 8.84 -7.13 -2.44
C CYS A 67 8.26 -6.91 -1.04
N GLU A 68 7.13 -6.20 -0.94
CA GLU A 68 6.39 -6.05 0.30
C GLU A 68 4.90 -6.39 0.13
N GLN A 69 4.27 -6.79 1.23
CA GLN A 69 2.82 -6.95 1.28
C GLN A 69 2.17 -5.61 1.66
N THR A 70 1.67 -4.88 0.66
CA THR A 70 0.84 -3.71 0.89
C THR A 70 -0.57 -4.17 1.27
N LEU A 71 -0.88 -4.15 2.57
CA LEU A 71 -2.24 -4.41 3.09
C LEU A 71 -3.19 -3.21 2.91
N LEU A 72 -2.69 -2.07 2.45
CA LEU A 72 -3.55 -0.94 2.13
C LEU A 72 -4.27 -1.25 0.81
N PRO A 73 -5.57 -0.91 0.67
CA PRO A 73 -6.11 -0.79 -0.68
C PRO A 73 -5.16 0.13 -1.46
N PRO A 74 -4.96 -0.08 -2.78
CA PRO A 74 -4.31 0.94 -3.59
C PRO A 74 -5.11 2.20 -3.32
N PHE A 75 -4.56 3.15 -2.56
CA PHE A 75 -5.16 4.45 -2.43
C PHE A 75 -5.19 4.95 -3.87
N PRO A 76 -6.37 5.14 -4.49
CA PRO A 76 -6.40 5.77 -5.79
C PRO A 76 -5.68 7.09 -5.59
N GLU A 77 -4.68 7.32 -6.43
CA GLU A 77 -3.81 8.50 -6.44
C GLU A 77 -4.49 9.67 -5.77
N VAL A 78 -4.06 9.98 -4.55
CA VAL A 78 -4.53 11.20 -3.89
C VAL A 78 -4.09 12.32 -4.83
N GLN A 79 -5.02 12.89 -5.58
CA GLN A 79 -4.76 14.08 -6.37
C GLN A 79 -4.43 15.19 -5.37
N VAL A 80 -3.14 15.41 -5.17
CA VAL A 80 -2.64 16.55 -4.41
C VAL A 80 -2.81 17.77 -5.31
N ILE A 81 -3.98 18.40 -5.23
CA ILE A 81 -4.17 19.73 -5.82
C ILE A 81 -3.34 20.70 -4.98
N ARG A 82 -2.23 21.20 -5.54
CA ARG A 82 -1.50 22.33 -4.95
C ARG A 82 -2.39 23.56 -5.06
N LEU A 83 -3.05 23.91 -3.95
CA LEU A 83 -3.77 25.17 -3.84
C LEU A 83 -2.74 26.29 -3.67
N SER A 84 -2.51 27.08 -4.71
CA SER A 84 -1.89 28.40 -4.53
C SER A 84 -2.82 29.24 -3.66
N ALA A 85 -2.25 29.99 -2.71
CA ALA A 85 -2.99 30.77 -1.71
C ALA A 85 -4.27 31.43 -2.28
N GLY A 86 -5.42 31.04 -1.75
CA GLY A 86 -6.73 31.52 -2.18
C GLY A 86 -7.87 30.91 -1.36
N TYR A 87 -8.99 31.61 -1.26
CA TYR A 87 -10.23 31.11 -0.68
C TYR A 87 -10.98 30.25 -1.71
N PHE A 88 -11.37 29.02 -1.33
CA PHE A 88 -12.19 28.16 -2.17
C PHE A 88 -13.64 28.23 -1.72
N ASP A 89 -14.51 28.64 -2.64
CA ASP A 89 -15.95 28.61 -2.45
C ASP A 89 -16.52 27.31 -3.05
N PHE A 90 -16.96 26.41 -2.18
CA PHE A 90 -17.55 25.12 -2.55
C PHE A 90 -18.90 25.24 -3.25
N SER A 91 -19.48 26.45 -3.34
CA SER A 91 -20.76 26.71 -4.03
C SER A 91 -20.68 26.66 -5.56
N THR A 92 -19.48 26.66 -6.15
CA THR A 92 -19.28 26.58 -7.62
C THR A 92 -19.04 25.17 -8.14
N LEU A 93 -19.05 24.16 -7.25
CA LEU A 93 -18.93 22.76 -7.65
C LEU A 93 -20.23 22.31 -8.36
N SER A 94 -20.14 22.09 -9.67
CA SER A 94 -21.26 21.59 -10.49
C SER A 94 -21.60 20.11 -10.25
N ALA A 95 -20.79 19.39 -9.45
CA ALA A 95 -21.08 18.05 -8.98
C ALA A 95 -20.66 17.87 -7.51
N PRO A 96 -21.44 17.16 -6.69
CA PRO A 96 -21.07 16.86 -5.31
C PRO A 96 -19.81 15.99 -5.27
N ILE A 97 -18.82 16.40 -4.49
CA ILE A 97 -17.64 15.57 -4.20
C ILE A 97 -18.13 14.37 -3.38
N LYS A 98 -17.99 13.17 -3.94
CA LYS A 98 -18.35 11.93 -3.25
C LYS A 98 -17.23 11.58 -2.26
N CYS A 99 -17.29 12.15 -1.07
CA CYS A 99 -16.37 11.78 0.01
C CYS A 99 -16.71 10.39 0.54
N PRO A 100 -15.73 9.50 0.78
CA PRO A 100 -15.92 8.29 1.58
C PRO A 100 -16.47 8.66 2.97
N PRO A 101 -17.21 7.75 3.63
CA PRO A 101 -17.83 8.02 4.94
C PRO A 101 -16.83 8.40 6.04
N ASP A 102 -15.54 8.14 5.84
CA ASP A 102 -14.47 8.40 6.81
C ASP A 102 -13.70 9.71 6.55
N VAL A 103 -14.12 10.52 5.56
CA VAL A 103 -13.46 11.79 5.20
C VAL A 103 -14.37 12.97 5.52
N ALA A 104 -14.09 13.64 6.63
CA ALA A 104 -14.70 14.93 6.95
C ALA A 104 -13.89 16.07 6.31
N VAL A 105 -14.47 16.76 5.31
CA VAL A 105 -13.95 18.05 4.87
C VAL A 105 -14.46 19.10 5.86
N ILE A 106 -13.66 19.46 6.85
CA ILE A 106 -13.99 20.51 7.80
C ILE A 106 -13.75 21.86 7.12
N GLY A 107 -14.76 22.36 6.41
CA GLY A 107 -14.83 23.77 6.05
C GLY A 107 -15.17 24.57 7.30
N THR A 108 -14.17 24.99 8.09
CA THR A 108 -14.44 25.99 9.12
C THR A 108 -14.79 27.29 8.41
N LYS A 109 -16.05 27.70 8.46
CA LYS A 109 -16.45 29.09 8.27
C LYS A 109 -15.55 29.94 9.19
N LEU A 110 -14.55 30.61 8.63
CA LEU A 110 -13.92 31.74 9.28
C LEU A 110 -14.83 32.93 9.05
N SER A 111 -15.85 33.07 9.91
CA SER A 111 -16.44 34.38 10.15
C SER A 111 -15.40 35.21 10.89
N VAL A 112 -14.92 36.28 10.28
CA VAL A 112 -14.10 37.30 10.92
C VAL A 112 -14.92 38.61 10.89
N PRO A 113 -14.98 39.38 11.99
CA PRO A 113 -15.90 40.51 12.20
C PRO A 113 -15.75 41.67 11.21
#